data_AF-V8CRH3-F1
#
_entry.id   AF-V8CRH3-F1
#
_cell.length_a   1.000
_cell.length_b   1.000
_cell.length_c   1.000
_cell.angle_alpha   90.00
_cell.angle_beta   90.00
_cell.angle_gamma   90.00
#
_symmetry.space_group_name_H-M   'P 1'
#
loop_
_entity.id
_entity.type
_entity.pdbx_description
1 polymer ?
#
loop_
_entity_poly.entity_id
_entity_poly.type
_entity_poly.pdbx_seq_one_letter_code
_entity_poly.pdbx_strand_id
1 'polypeptide(L)'
;MHTATAALFIALFTLPTAAKAQTEELLEIGDIKVTADNCNDLSVIKGVSGTVKYDPATKVLTLQNAMIDIEEGHGIYSEVKGLAIRLIGVNNLKAKKAAIGFREALVITGGGTLNAESLSDCAFYAIETNLTIDNCTVNAKSSMYGISGNSSTSEKLTINHATVTAEGTKRGSIRDFASLTLIGCNITQPAGAEFNAAKHCVMNNGEMVKSKVVITKDPTAIQTPTNTDTAQQGVFSIDGRRLSNDWNRLPKGIYIVNGKKMAKQ
;
A
#
# COMPACT_ATOMS: atom_id res chain seq x y z
N MET A 1 -12.56 -70.05 41.10
CA MET A 1 -11.65 -68.96 40.70
C MET A 1 -11.14 -69.28 39.32
N HIS A 2 -11.35 -68.41 38.33
CA HIS A 2 -10.42 -68.01 37.27
C HIS A 2 -11.18 -66.96 36.43
N THR A 3 -10.75 -65.72 36.59
CA THR A 3 -11.33 -64.48 36.10
C THR A 3 -11.10 -64.30 34.60
N ALA A 4 -12.16 -64.04 33.83
CA ALA A 4 -12.05 -63.59 32.44
C ALA A 4 -11.89 -62.07 32.41
N THR A 5 -10.67 -61.60 32.16
CA THR A 5 -10.35 -60.20 31.89
C THR A 5 -10.78 -59.83 30.47
N ALA A 6 -11.79 -58.96 30.35
CA ALA A 6 -12.16 -58.33 29.09
C ALA A 6 -11.21 -57.15 28.82
N ALA A 7 -10.42 -57.24 27.75
CA ALA A 7 -9.58 -56.14 27.28
C ALA A 7 -10.42 -55.17 26.42
N LEU A 8 -10.59 -53.94 26.91
CA LEU A 8 -11.26 -52.86 26.18
C LEU A 8 -10.27 -52.22 25.18
N PHE A 9 -10.45 -52.47 23.89
CA PHE A 9 -9.73 -51.76 22.83
C PHE A 9 -10.37 -50.38 22.61
N ILE A 10 -9.68 -49.31 23.02
CA ILE A 10 -10.06 -47.93 22.69
C ILE A 10 -9.38 -47.59 21.36
N ALA A 11 -10.14 -47.62 20.28
CA ALA A 11 -9.69 -47.09 18.99
C ALA A 11 -9.68 -45.56 19.04
N LEU A 12 -8.50 -44.93 19.07
CA LEU A 12 -8.37 -43.50 18.82
C LEU A 12 -8.61 -43.24 17.32
N PHE A 13 -9.81 -42.77 16.99
CA PHE A 13 -10.06 -42.15 15.69
C PHE A 13 -9.37 -40.79 15.65
N THR A 14 -8.24 -40.70 14.96
CA THR A 14 -7.69 -39.41 14.54
C THR A 14 -8.59 -38.84 13.44
N LEU A 15 -9.42 -37.86 13.80
CA LEU A 15 -10.18 -37.10 12.80
C LEU A 15 -9.17 -36.41 11.85
N PRO A 16 -9.37 -36.50 10.51
CA PRO A 16 -8.56 -35.71 9.60
C PRO A 16 -8.83 -34.23 9.89
N THR A 17 -7.80 -33.51 10.34
CA THR A 17 -7.80 -32.06 10.34
C THR A 17 -8.01 -31.62 8.90
N ALA A 18 -9.22 -31.15 8.58
CA ALA A 18 -9.46 -30.42 7.36
C ALA A 18 -8.57 -29.18 7.40
N ALA A 19 -7.46 -29.21 6.66
CA ALA A 19 -6.72 -28.01 6.33
C ALA A 19 -7.73 -27.07 5.66
N LYS A 20 -8.09 -25.98 6.35
CA LYS A 20 -8.86 -24.93 5.70
C LYS A 20 -8.04 -24.52 4.47
N ALA A 21 -8.62 -24.65 3.28
CA ALA A 21 -8.07 -24.02 2.09
C ALA A 21 -7.94 -22.53 2.43
N GLN A 22 -6.72 -22.09 2.66
CA GLN A 22 -6.42 -20.67 2.77
C GLN A 22 -6.67 -20.14 1.37
N THR A 23 -7.69 -19.31 1.19
CA THR A 23 -7.91 -18.63 -0.09
C THR A 23 -6.59 -17.97 -0.46
N GLU A 24 -5.98 -18.37 -1.57
CA GLU A 24 -4.70 -17.80 -1.98
C GLU A 24 -4.90 -16.32 -2.23
N GLU A 25 -4.20 -15.47 -1.46
CA GLU A 25 -4.18 -14.03 -1.69
C GLU A 25 -3.58 -13.76 -3.08
N LEU A 26 -4.29 -13.02 -3.93
CA LEU A 26 -3.87 -12.76 -5.31
C LEU A 26 -3.16 -11.41 -5.41
N LEU A 27 -1.96 -11.41 -5.96
CA LEU A 27 -1.25 -10.21 -6.40
C LEU A 27 -0.79 -10.45 -7.84
N GLU A 28 -1.08 -9.51 -8.73
CA GLU A 28 -0.71 -9.57 -10.14
C GLU A 28 -0.05 -8.26 -10.56
N ILE A 29 0.99 -8.38 -11.39
CA ILE A 29 1.63 -7.26 -12.10
C ILE A 29 1.52 -7.55 -13.59
N GLY A 30 0.87 -6.69 -14.37
CA GLY A 30 0.66 -6.96 -15.79
C GLY A 30 -0.17 -8.21 -16.07
N ASP A 31 -1.20 -8.49 -15.25
CA ASP A 31 -2.00 -9.72 -15.26
C ASP A 31 -1.15 -11.02 -15.09
N ILE A 32 0.10 -10.93 -14.57
CA ILE A 32 0.96 -12.06 -14.20
C ILE A 32 0.98 -12.21 -12.67
N LYS A 33 0.64 -13.40 -12.18
CA LYS A 33 0.62 -13.73 -10.74
C LYS A 33 2.02 -13.62 -10.13
N VAL A 34 2.09 -12.95 -8.97
CA VAL A 34 3.25 -12.94 -8.09
C VAL A 34 3.27 -14.24 -7.28
N THR A 35 4.36 -14.98 -7.36
CA THR A 35 4.59 -16.27 -6.70
C THR A 35 5.89 -16.23 -5.89
N ALA A 36 6.18 -17.31 -5.16
CA ALA A 36 7.45 -17.45 -4.47
C ALA A 36 8.67 -17.40 -5.42
N ASP A 37 8.48 -17.73 -6.70
CA ASP A 37 9.56 -17.79 -7.69
C ASP A 37 9.96 -16.41 -8.20
N ASN A 38 9.01 -15.46 -8.28
CA ASN A 38 9.25 -14.14 -8.86
C ASN A 38 9.13 -12.98 -7.86
N CYS A 39 8.65 -13.21 -6.63
CA CYS A 39 8.38 -12.12 -5.68
C CYS A 39 9.63 -11.28 -5.35
N ASN A 40 10.83 -11.87 -5.38
CA ASN A 40 12.07 -11.16 -5.11
C ASN A 40 12.55 -10.27 -6.27
N ASP A 41 12.09 -10.53 -7.50
CA ASP A 41 12.44 -9.75 -8.69
C ASP A 41 11.32 -9.85 -9.74
N LEU A 42 10.46 -8.83 -9.77
CA LEU A 42 9.34 -8.74 -10.71
C LEU A 42 9.75 -8.07 -12.04
N SER A 43 11.02 -7.66 -12.20
CA SER A 43 11.52 -7.15 -13.49
C SER A 43 11.60 -8.24 -14.58
N VAL A 44 11.44 -9.50 -14.20
CA VAL A 44 11.27 -10.64 -15.13
C VAL A 44 9.98 -10.54 -15.95
N ILE A 45 9.00 -9.74 -15.52
CA ILE A 45 7.74 -9.52 -16.23
C ILE A 45 7.96 -8.50 -17.34
N LYS A 46 7.52 -8.82 -18.57
CA LYS A 46 7.63 -7.90 -19.73
C LYS A 46 6.99 -6.55 -19.39
N GLY A 47 7.72 -5.47 -19.67
CA GLY A 47 7.26 -4.09 -19.39
C GLY A 47 7.60 -3.60 -17.98
N VAL A 48 8.21 -4.43 -17.13
CA VAL A 48 8.67 -4.04 -15.80
C VAL A 48 10.17 -3.78 -15.79
N SER A 49 10.61 -2.66 -15.21
CA SER A 49 12.02 -2.33 -14.99
C SER A 49 12.21 -1.49 -13.73
N GLY A 50 13.48 -1.25 -13.36
CA GLY A 50 13.83 -0.72 -12.04
C GLY A 50 13.73 -1.82 -10.96
N THR A 51 13.55 -1.44 -9.69
CA THR A 51 13.39 -2.41 -8.62
C THR A 51 11.91 -2.55 -8.26
N VAL A 52 11.35 -3.72 -8.57
CA VAL A 52 9.99 -4.11 -8.21
C VAL A 52 10.07 -5.46 -7.49
N LYS A 53 9.72 -5.50 -6.21
CA LYS A 53 9.77 -6.72 -5.41
C LYS A 53 8.65 -6.76 -4.38
N TYR A 54 8.12 -7.93 -4.13
CA TYR A 54 7.10 -8.21 -3.13
C TYR A 54 7.68 -9.09 -2.03
N ASP A 55 7.52 -8.67 -0.77
CA ASP A 55 7.82 -9.49 0.40
C ASP A 55 6.50 -10.09 0.94
N PRO A 56 6.26 -11.41 0.79
CA PRO A 56 5.04 -12.05 1.28
C PRO A 56 4.90 -12.04 2.81
N ALA A 57 6.00 -11.97 3.55
CA ALA A 57 5.97 -12.01 5.02
C ALA A 57 5.49 -10.68 5.61
N THR A 58 5.91 -9.57 4.99
CA THR A 58 5.52 -8.22 5.42
C THR A 58 4.38 -7.64 4.60
N LYS A 59 4.00 -8.28 3.49
CA LYS A 59 3.00 -7.83 2.51
C LYS A 59 3.34 -6.46 1.93
N VAL A 60 4.62 -6.24 1.63
CA VAL A 60 5.12 -4.99 1.08
C VAL A 60 5.57 -5.18 -0.37
N LEU A 61 4.91 -4.49 -1.30
CA LEU A 61 5.39 -4.30 -2.67
C LEU A 61 6.26 -3.05 -2.73
N THR A 62 7.56 -3.21 -2.92
CA THR A 62 8.51 -2.10 -3.06
C THR A 62 8.64 -1.71 -4.52
N LEU A 63 8.40 -0.44 -4.83
CA LEU A 63 8.70 0.19 -6.11
C LEU A 63 9.83 1.19 -5.90
N GLN A 64 10.98 0.93 -6.50
CA GLN A 64 12.14 1.82 -6.43
C GLN A 64 12.66 2.15 -7.82
N ASN A 65 12.48 3.41 -8.22
CA ASN A 65 12.73 3.89 -9.58
C ASN A 65 12.14 2.96 -10.65
N ALA A 66 10.95 2.45 -10.39
CA ALA A 66 10.30 1.43 -11.19
C ALA A 66 9.61 2.03 -12.41
N MET A 67 9.56 1.26 -13.49
CA MET A 67 8.67 1.48 -14.62
C MET A 67 7.87 0.20 -14.86
N ILE A 68 6.54 0.31 -14.87
CA ILE A 68 5.60 -0.75 -15.22
C ILE A 68 4.79 -0.23 -16.40
N ASP A 69 5.07 -0.71 -17.61
CA ASP A 69 4.38 -0.32 -18.85
C ASP A 69 3.69 -1.54 -19.46
N ILE A 70 2.38 -1.64 -19.21
CA ILE A 70 1.56 -2.79 -19.56
C ILE A 70 0.66 -2.43 -20.74
N GLU A 71 0.99 -3.01 -21.90
CA GLU A 71 0.30 -2.79 -23.17
C GLU A 71 -1.16 -3.27 -23.12
N GLU A 72 -1.41 -4.38 -22.43
CA GLU A 72 -2.71 -5.03 -22.29
C GLU A 72 -2.88 -5.54 -20.85
N GLY A 73 -4.00 -5.24 -20.20
CA GLY A 73 -4.25 -5.67 -18.82
C GLY A 73 -4.13 -4.58 -17.76
N HIS A 74 -4.15 -4.99 -16.49
CA HIS A 74 -3.96 -4.11 -15.34
C HIS A 74 -2.47 -3.88 -15.07
N GLY A 75 -2.14 -2.74 -14.47
CA GLY A 75 -0.77 -2.50 -14.01
C GLY A 75 -0.48 -3.34 -12.76
N ILE A 76 -1.23 -3.09 -11.70
CA ILE A 76 -1.20 -3.85 -10.44
C ILE A 76 -2.64 -4.23 -10.08
N TYR A 77 -2.87 -5.51 -9.81
CA TYR A 77 -4.14 -5.99 -9.26
C TYR A 77 -3.90 -6.74 -7.94
N SER A 78 -4.69 -6.49 -6.90
CA SER A 78 -4.50 -7.15 -5.61
C SER A 78 -5.77 -7.48 -4.83
N GLU A 79 -5.75 -8.66 -4.23
CA GLU A 79 -6.67 -9.16 -3.22
C GLU A 79 -5.89 -9.54 -1.94
N VAL A 80 -4.72 -8.93 -1.73
CA VAL A 80 -3.85 -9.20 -0.57
C VAL A 80 -4.29 -8.35 0.61
N LYS A 81 -4.75 -9.00 1.69
CA LYS A 81 -5.14 -8.31 2.91
C LYS A 81 -3.94 -7.66 3.59
N GLY A 82 -3.97 -6.33 3.70
CA GLY A 82 -2.92 -5.54 4.37
C GLY A 82 -1.72 -5.22 3.46
N LEU A 83 -1.91 -5.22 2.15
CA LEU A 83 -0.88 -4.82 1.20
C LEU A 83 -0.47 -3.35 1.41
N ALA A 84 0.84 -3.13 1.46
CA ALA A 84 1.43 -1.80 1.35
C ALA A 84 2.31 -1.70 0.09
N ILE A 85 2.14 -0.64 -0.69
CA ILE A 85 3.06 -0.26 -1.76
C ILE A 85 4.00 0.81 -1.22
N ARG A 86 5.29 0.49 -1.17
CA ARG A 86 6.34 1.40 -0.69
C ARG A 86 7.10 2.00 -1.87
N LEU A 87 7.01 3.31 -2.00
CA LEU A 87 7.59 4.11 -3.07
C LEU A 87 8.94 4.66 -2.66
N ILE A 88 9.96 4.41 -3.47
CA ILE A 88 11.30 4.99 -3.34
C ILE A 88 11.66 5.64 -4.68
N GLY A 89 12.15 6.88 -4.64
CA GLY A 89 12.44 7.63 -5.87
C GLY A 89 11.18 7.93 -6.69
N VAL A 90 11.31 7.90 -8.03
CA VAL A 90 10.20 8.21 -8.95
C VAL A 90 9.80 6.96 -9.71
N ASN A 91 8.54 6.56 -9.57
CA ASN A 91 7.99 5.34 -10.14
C ASN A 91 6.91 5.68 -11.16
N ASN A 92 6.89 4.98 -12.28
CA ASN A 92 5.94 5.20 -13.37
C ASN A 92 5.19 3.91 -13.65
N LEU A 93 3.87 3.98 -13.69
CA LEU A 93 2.98 2.88 -14.00
C LEU A 93 2.02 3.36 -15.08
N LYS A 94 2.00 2.65 -16.20
CA LYS A 94 1.07 2.85 -17.29
C LYS A 94 0.42 1.52 -17.64
N ALA A 95 -0.90 1.49 -17.77
CA ALA A 95 -1.62 0.27 -18.09
C ALA A 95 -2.81 0.53 -19.00
N LYS A 96 -3.18 -0.49 -19.79
CA LYS A 96 -4.37 -0.45 -20.62
C LYS A 96 -5.66 -0.33 -19.81
N LYS A 97 -5.87 -1.26 -18.88
CA LYS A 97 -7.01 -1.30 -17.94
C LYS A 97 -6.69 -0.43 -16.72
N ALA A 98 -7.21 -0.77 -15.54
CA ALA A 98 -6.89 0.00 -14.36
C ALA A 98 -5.37 -0.02 -14.08
N ALA A 99 -4.80 1.14 -13.76
CA ALA A 99 -3.39 1.19 -13.38
C ALA A 99 -3.17 0.43 -12.07
N ILE A 100 -4.02 0.68 -11.06
CA ILE A 100 -4.02 -0.06 -9.80
C ILE A 100 -5.47 -0.41 -9.44
N GLY A 101 -5.79 -1.70 -9.41
CA GLY A 101 -7.08 -2.23 -8.94
C GLY A 101 -6.91 -3.09 -7.70
N PHE A 102 -7.83 -3.01 -6.74
CA PHE A 102 -7.69 -3.76 -5.49
C PHE A 102 -9.04 -4.04 -4.82
N ARG A 103 -9.16 -5.21 -4.19
CA ARG A 103 -10.34 -5.66 -3.41
C ARG A 103 -10.08 -5.70 -1.91
N GLU A 104 -8.83 -5.67 -1.50
CA GLU A 104 -8.41 -5.55 -0.10
C GLU A 104 -7.78 -4.19 0.16
N ALA A 105 -7.84 -3.72 1.41
CA ALA A 105 -7.41 -2.36 1.74
C ALA A 105 -5.95 -2.14 1.38
N LEU A 106 -5.67 -1.03 0.69
CA LEU A 106 -4.36 -0.69 0.15
C LEU A 106 -3.77 0.55 0.82
N VAL A 107 -2.50 0.46 1.21
CA VAL A 107 -1.70 1.60 1.68
C VAL A 107 -0.60 1.91 0.67
N ILE A 108 -0.41 3.19 0.34
CA ILE A 108 0.70 3.67 -0.49
C ILE A 108 1.54 4.64 0.35
N THR A 109 2.84 4.36 0.49
CA THR A 109 3.72 5.10 1.42
C THR A 109 5.17 5.15 0.91
N GLY A 110 6.11 5.62 1.73
CA GLY A 110 7.56 5.55 1.48
C GLY A 110 8.25 6.85 1.05
N GLY A 111 7.53 7.97 0.96
CA GLY A 111 8.10 9.28 0.60
C GLY A 111 8.40 9.48 -0.89
N GLY A 112 8.42 8.42 -1.68
CA GLY A 112 8.62 8.48 -3.13
C GLY A 112 7.42 9.03 -3.91
N THR A 113 7.58 9.07 -5.23
CA THR A 113 6.55 9.48 -6.19
C THR A 113 6.05 8.27 -7.00
N LEU A 114 4.74 8.19 -7.23
CA LEU A 114 4.11 7.29 -8.17
C LEU A 114 3.29 8.08 -9.19
N ASN A 115 3.64 7.92 -10.47
CA ASN A 115 2.84 8.39 -11.60
C ASN A 115 2.07 7.20 -12.16
N ALA A 116 0.76 7.15 -11.96
CA ALA A 116 -0.12 6.07 -12.41
C ALA A 116 -1.06 6.57 -13.52
N GLU A 117 -0.95 5.98 -14.70
CA GLU A 117 -1.78 6.29 -15.87
C GLU A 117 -2.56 5.07 -16.35
N SER A 118 -3.89 5.20 -16.42
CA SER A 118 -4.75 4.24 -17.11
C SER A 118 -5.18 4.79 -18.47
N LEU A 119 -5.12 3.94 -19.49
CA LEU A 119 -5.50 4.33 -20.85
C LEU A 119 -7.01 4.20 -21.12
N SER A 120 -7.70 3.29 -20.45
CA SER A 120 -9.12 3.00 -20.75
C SER A 120 -10.03 2.77 -19.55
N ASP A 121 -9.51 2.80 -18.32
CA ASP A 121 -10.25 2.52 -17.09
C ASP A 121 -9.81 3.47 -15.95
N CYS A 122 -9.91 3.09 -14.68
CA CYS A 122 -9.52 3.91 -13.55
C CYS A 122 -8.00 3.97 -13.37
N ALA A 123 -7.41 5.11 -13.01
CA ALA A 123 -6.01 5.09 -12.56
C ALA A 123 -5.89 4.32 -11.23
N PHE A 124 -6.82 4.57 -10.30
CA PHE A 124 -7.00 3.77 -9.09
C PHE A 124 -8.44 3.29 -8.98
N TYR A 125 -8.63 1.99 -8.76
CA TYR A 125 -9.93 1.38 -8.56
C TYR A 125 -10.01 0.62 -7.24
N ALA A 126 -10.66 1.24 -6.24
CA ALA A 126 -10.96 0.62 -4.96
C ALA A 126 -12.28 -0.15 -5.06
N ILE A 127 -12.22 -1.48 -5.10
CA ILE A 127 -13.39 -2.32 -5.28
C ILE A 127 -13.92 -2.72 -3.91
N GLU A 128 -14.90 -1.97 -3.40
CA GLU A 128 -15.54 -2.19 -2.09
C GLU A 128 -14.56 -2.20 -0.91
N THR A 129 -13.49 -1.40 -1.03
CA THR A 129 -12.41 -1.36 -0.04
C THR A 129 -11.81 0.03 0.11
N ASN A 130 -10.83 0.17 0.99
CA ASN A 130 -10.26 1.45 1.38
C ASN A 130 -8.90 1.70 0.74
N LEU A 131 -8.63 2.96 0.42
CA LEU A 131 -7.33 3.43 -0.04
C LEU A 131 -6.76 4.44 0.96
N THR A 132 -5.51 4.24 1.38
CA THR A 132 -4.74 5.22 2.14
C THR A 132 -3.49 5.62 1.37
N ILE A 133 -3.33 6.93 1.13
CA ILE A 133 -2.11 7.51 0.55
C ILE A 133 -1.43 8.30 1.66
N ASP A 134 -0.26 7.82 2.09
CA ASP A 134 0.41 8.26 3.30
C ASP A 134 1.83 8.75 3.01
N ASN A 135 2.11 10.01 3.36
CA ASN A 135 3.44 10.60 3.32
C ASN A 135 4.24 10.30 2.04
N CYS A 136 3.60 10.45 0.87
CA CYS A 136 4.19 10.25 -0.44
C CYS A 136 3.55 11.17 -1.49
N THR A 137 3.99 11.06 -2.74
CA THR A 137 3.39 11.77 -3.88
C THR A 137 2.74 10.78 -4.83
N VAL A 138 1.47 10.98 -5.16
CA VAL A 138 0.73 10.16 -6.14
C VAL A 138 0.11 11.04 -7.21
N ASN A 139 0.38 10.73 -8.48
CA ASN A 139 -0.25 11.38 -9.62
C ASN A 139 -1.07 10.34 -10.39
N ALA A 140 -2.40 10.45 -10.32
CA ALA A 140 -3.37 9.54 -10.90
C ALA A 140 -4.01 10.17 -12.15
N LYS A 141 -3.86 9.56 -13.32
CA LYS A 141 -4.39 10.08 -14.57
C LYS A 141 -5.14 9.01 -15.38
N SER A 142 -6.31 9.38 -15.88
CA SER A 142 -7.05 8.56 -16.83
C SER A 142 -7.98 9.39 -17.71
N SER A 143 -8.28 8.88 -18.90
CA SER A 143 -9.38 9.40 -19.72
C SER A 143 -10.77 9.09 -19.13
N MET A 144 -10.88 8.14 -18.18
CA MET A 144 -12.13 7.75 -17.53
C MET A 144 -12.21 8.30 -16.11
N TYR A 145 -11.67 7.56 -15.14
CA TYR A 145 -11.72 7.86 -13.70
C TYR A 145 -10.31 8.08 -13.16
N GLY A 146 -10.09 9.16 -12.40
CA GLY A 146 -8.82 9.38 -11.73
C GLY A 146 -8.63 8.38 -10.59
N ILE A 147 -9.23 8.67 -9.43
CA ILE A 147 -9.28 7.78 -8.27
C ILE A 147 -10.76 7.48 -7.97
N SER A 148 -11.15 6.22 -8.03
CA SER A 148 -12.56 5.81 -7.90
C SER A 148 -12.74 4.67 -6.91
N GLY A 149 -13.83 4.71 -6.13
CA GLY A 149 -14.43 3.52 -5.55
C GLY A 149 -15.35 2.79 -6.54
N ASN A 150 -16.03 1.74 -6.09
CA ASN A 150 -16.95 0.93 -6.91
C ASN A 150 -18.42 1.29 -6.68
N SER A 151 -18.84 1.38 -5.42
CA SER A 151 -20.25 1.40 -5.03
C SER A 151 -20.70 2.70 -4.38
N SER A 152 -19.78 3.58 -3.96
CA SER A 152 -20.04 4.78 -3.15
C SER A 152 -20.57 4.53 -1.74
N THR A 153 -20.71 3.27 -1.30
CA THR A 153 -21.43 2.94 -0.06
C THR A 153 -20.51 2.68 1.13
N SER A 154 -19.31 2.15 0.90
CA SER A 154 -18.43 1.68 1.98
C SER A 154 -16.98 2.15 1.83
N GLU A 155 -16.56 2.45 0.61
CA GLU A 155 -15.18 2.77 0.26
C GLU A 155 -14.76 4.10 0.86
N LYS A 156 -13.59 4.13 1.51
CA LYS A 156 -13.02 5.36 2.07
C LYS A 156 -11.68 5.66 1.42
N LEU A 157 -11.51 6.92 1.06
CA LEU A 157 -10.22 7.48 0.63
C LEU A 157 -9.63 8.30 1.77
N THR A 158 -8.43 7.95 2.21
CA THR A 158 -7.67 8.72 3.20
C THR A 158 -6.39 9.24 2.57
N ILE A 159 -6.19 10.56 2.61
CA ILE A 159 -4.94 11.20 2.22
C ILE A 159 -4.30 11.77 3.48
N ASN A 160 -3.10 11.30 3.80
CA ASN A 160 -2.41 11.62 5.05
C ASN A 160 -1.03 12.21 4.77
N HIS A 161 -0.86 13.51 4.99
CA HIS A 161 0.38 14.25 4.79
C HIS A 161 1.04 13.99 3.42
N ALA A 162 0.23 13.73 2.40
CA ALA A 162 0.65 13.35 1.06
C ALA A 162 0.31 14.46 0.04
N THR A 163 0.98 14.42 -1.11
CA THR A 163 0.62 15.24 -2.28
C THR A 163 -0.03 14.36 -3.32
N VAL A 164 -1.26 14.68 -3.73
CA VAL A 164 -2.02 13.87 -4.68
C VAL A 164 -2.52 14.73 -5.83
N THR A 165 -2.31 14.27 -7.06
CA THR A 165 -3.07 14.76 -8.22
C THR A 165 -3.97 13.66 -8.76
N ALA A 166 -5.19 14.01 -9.13
CA ALA A 166 -6.15 13.09 -9.72
C ALA A 166 -6.83 13.75 -10.91
N GLU A 167 -6.82 13.10 -12.06
CA GLU A 167 -7.43 13.61 -13.29
C GLU A 167 -8.16 12.49 -14.02
N GLY A 168 -9.50 12.55 -14.03
CA GLY A 168 -10.38 11.65 -14.75
C GLY A 168 -11.36 12.42 -15.62
N THR A 169 -11.12 12.45 -16.94
CA THR A 169 -11.72 13.48 -17.80
C THR A 169 -13.15 13.19 -18.25
N LYS A 170 -13.56 11.92 -18.36
CA LYS A 170 -14.94 11.57 -18.76
C LYS A 170 -15.86 11.33 -17.59
N ARG A 171 -15.37 10.65 -16.55
CA ARG A 171 -16.20 10.12 -15.46
C ARG A 171 -15.96 10.79 -14.12
N GLY A 172 -14.85 11.50 -13.92
CA GLY A 172 -14.58 12.27 -12.71
C GLY A 172 -13.21 11.98 -12.11
N SER A 173 -12.64 12.98 -11.45
CA SER A 173 -11.27 12.91 -10.94
C SER A 173 -11.16 12.18 -9.60
N ILE A 174 -12.07 12.44 -8.66
CA ILE A 174 -12.17 11.69 -7.39
C ILE A 174 -13.66 11.44 -7.13
N ARG A 175 -14.09 10.17 -7.14
CA ARG A 175 -15.51 9.81 -7.03
C ARG A 175 -15.76 8.40 -6.49
N ASP A 176 -17.02 8.11 -6.25
CA ASP A 176 -17.57 6.82 -5.81
C ASP A 176 -16.99 6.31 -4.49
N PHE A 177 -16.59 7.22 -3.60
CA PHE A 177 -16.24 6.94 -2.21
C PHE A 177 -17.37 7.36 -1.27
N ALA A 178 -17.58 6.62 -0.18
CA ALA A 178 -18.45 7.03 0.92
C ALA A 178 -17.89 8.26 1.66
N SER A 179 -16.56 8.37 1.76
CA SER A 179 -15.90 9.50 2.41
C SER A 179 -14.50 9.77 1.87
N LEU A 180 -14.10 11.05 1.91
CA LEU A 180 -12.73 11.51 1.74
C LEU A 180 -12.25 12.12 3.06
N THR A 181 -11.18 11.55 3.63
CA THR A 181 -10.51 12.08 4.83
C THR A 181 -9.18 12.70 4.44
N LEU A 182 -8.98 13.96 4.80
CA LEU A 182 -7.73 14.68 4.59
C LEU A 182 -7.08 14.96 5.94
N ILE A 183 -5.86 14.46 6.14
CA ILE A 183 -5.08 14.64 7.36
C ILE A 183 -3.82 15.40 6.98
N GLY A 184 -3.64 16.60 7.53
CA GLY A 184 -2.49 17.46 7.22
C GLY A 184 -2.35 17.79 5.73
N CYS A 185 -3.47 17.87 5.00
CA CYS A 185 -3.52 18.21 3.59
C CYS A 185 -4.87 18.84 3.24
N ASN A 186 -4.92 19.55 2.11
CA ASN A 186 -6.12 20.24 1.63
C ASN A 186 -6.26 20.11 0.11
N ILE A 187 -7.50 20.10 -0.39
CA ILE A 187 -7.76 20.31 -1.81
C ILE A 187 -7.43 21.78 -2.13
N THR A 188 -6.53 21.98 -3.08
CA THR A 188 -6.02 23.30 -3.49
C THR A 188 -6.38 23.65 -4.92
N GLN A 189 -6.67 22.64 -5.75
CA GLN A 189 -7.18 22.85 -7.10
C GLN A 189 -8.28 21.84 -7.45
N PRO A 190 -9.31 22.26 -8.19
CA PRO A 190 -9.68 23.66 -8.46
C PRO A 190 -9.93 24.45 -7.16
N ALA A 191 -9.74 25.76 -7.18
CA ALA A 191 -10.04 26.59 -6.01
C ALA A 191 -11.53 26.48 -5.67
N GLY A 192 -11.86 26.26 -4.38
CA GLY A 192 -13.23 26.03 -3.92
C GLY A 192 -13.74 24.60 -4.11
N ALA A 193 -12.94 23.69 -4.68
CA ALA A 193 -13.35 22.31 -4.81
C ALA A 193 -13.37 21.59 -3.45
N GLU A 194 -14.43 20.82 -3.22
CA GLU A 194 -14.66 20.08 -1.97
C GLU A 194 -15.27 18.72 -2.23
N PHE A 195 -15.08 17.77 -1.30
CA PHE A 195 -15.76 16.48 -1.39
C PHE A 195 -17.20 16.60 -0.90
N ASN A 196 -18.14 16.22 -1.74
CA ASN A 196 -19.55 16.20 -1.40
C ASN A 196 -19.99 14.76 -1.06
N ALA A 197 -20.23 14.47 0.21
CA ALA A 197 -20.60 13.14 0.68
C ALA A 197 -21.95 12.63 0.13
N ALA A 198 -22.89 13.53 -0.21
CA ALA A 198 -24.18 13.13 -0.79
C ALA A 198 -24.09 12.81 -2.30
N LYS A 199 -23.05 13.34 -2.98
CA LYS A 199 -22.77 13.09 -4.39
C LYS A 199 -21.61 12.10 -4.60
N HIS A 200 -20.93 11.74 -3.52
CA HIS A 200 -19.81 10.80 -3.49
C HIS A 200 -18.65 11.20 -4.41
N CYS A 201 -18.40 12.50 -4.58
CA CYS A 201 -17.32 12.97 -5.45
C CYS A 201 -16.81 14.36 -5.06
N VAL A 202 -15.63 14.71 -5.59
CA VAL A 202 -15.14 16.08 -5.52
C VAL A 202 -15.89 16.95 -6.51
N MET A 203 -16.50 18.00 -5.98
CA MET A 203 -17.34 18.95 -6.69
C MET A 203 -16.66 20.32 -6.70
N ASN A 204 -16.93 21.12 -7.73
CA ASN A 204 -16.61 22.54 -7.77
C ASN A 204 -17.77 23.28 -8.43
N ASN A 205 -18.22 24.39 -7.84
CA ASN A 205 -19.36 25.18 -8.35
C ASN A 205 -20.61 24.34 -8.69
N GLY A 206 -20.92 23.33 -7.87
CA GLY A 206 -22.10 22.47 -8.07
C GLY A 206 -21.95 21.39 -9.15
N GLU A 207 -20.79 21.28 -9.80
CA GLU A 207 -20.49 20.26 -10.80
C GLU A 207 -19.37 19.31 -10.35
N MET A 208 -19.42 18.06 -10.80
CA MET A 208 -18.38 17.08 -10.54
C MET A 208 -17.09 17.46 -11.27
N VAL A 209 -15.97 17.48 -10.54
CA VAL A 209 -14.68 17.84 -11.12
C VAL A 209 -14.18 16.72 -12.05
N LYS A 210 -13.98 17.08 -13.32
CA LYS A 210 -13.37 16.23 -14.37
C LYS A 210 -12.01 16.75 -14.83
N SER A 211 -11.57 17.89 -14.30
CA SER A 211 -10.23 18.42 -14.46
C SER A 211 -9.33 17.93 -13.33
N LYS A 212 -8.04 18.28 -13.39
CA LYS A 212 -7.08 17.90 -12.35
C LYS A 212 -7.48 18.45 -10.98
N VAL A 213 -7.68 17.53 -10.03
CA VAL A 213 -7.76 17.83 -8.60
C VAL A 213 -6.34 17.77 -8.03
N VAL A 214 -5.96 18.77 -7.24
CA VAL A 214 -4.66 18.81 -6.56
C VAL A 214 -4.89 18.91 -5.06
N ILE A 215 -4.37 17.93 -4.33
CA ILE A 215 -4.32 17.89 -2.86
C ILE A 215 -2.87 18.07 -2.46
N THR A 216 -2.59 19.05 -1.61
CA THR A 216 -1.23 19.32 -1.14
C THR A 216 -1.14 19.16 0.37
N LYS A 217 0.05 18.79 0.83
CA LYS A 217 0.38 18.79 2.26
C LYS A 217 0.23 20.21 2.82
N ASP A 218 -0.44 20.32 3.96
CA ASP A 218 -0.44 21.54 4.73
C ASP A 218 0.90 21.66 5.46
N PRO A 219 1.76 22.64 5.13
CA PRO A 219 3.08 22.78 5.76
C PRO A 219 2.99 23.12 7.25
N THR A 220 1.82 23.53 7.75
CA THR A 220 1.58 23.83 9.16
C THR A 220 1.08 22.63 9.97
N ALA A 221 0.71 21.53 9.31
CA ALA A 221 0.24 20.34 9.98
C ALA A 221 1.39 19.59 10.68
N ILE A 222 1.21 19.31 11.97
CA ILE A 222 2.16 18.53 12.76
C ILE A 222 2.00 17.05 12.40
N GLN A 223 3.00 16.49 11.72
CA GLN A 223 3.08 15.07 11.47
C GLN A 223 3.64 14.36 12.69
N THR A 224 2.88 13.42 13.27
CA THR A 224 3.43 12.48 14.26
C THR A 224 4.37 11.52 13.53
N PRO A 225 5.65 11.40 13.92
CA PRO A 225 6.57 10.49 13.25
C PRO A 225 6.09 9.03 13.41
N THR A 226 5.76 8.39 12.30
CA THR A 226 5.52 6.95 12.22
C THR A 226 6.86 6.27 11.94
N ASN A 227 7.43 5.59 12.94
CA ASN A 227 8.64 4.79 12.74
C ASN A 227 8.28 3.53 11.93
N THR A 228 8.16 3.65 10.60
CA THR A 228 7.89 2.53 9.69
C THR A 228 9.14 1.87 9.14
N ASP A 229 10.31 2.49 9.30
CA ASP A 229 11.57 1.80 9.12
C ASP A 229 11.82 0.96 10.38
N THR A 230 12.04 -0.34 10.20
CA THR A 230 12.72 -1.16 11.21
C THR A 230 13.99 -0.40 11.57
N ALA A 231 14.01 0.21 12.76
CA ALA A 231 15.16 0.95 13.24
C ALA A 231 16.40 0.11 12.96
N GLN A 232 17.36 0.64 12.18
CA GLN A 232 18.56 -0.11 11.84
C GLN A 232 19.11 -0.68 13.13
N GLN A 233 19.10 -2.02 13.24
CA GLN A 233 19.65 -2.69 14.40
C GLN A 233 21.13 -2.32 14.47
N GLY A 234 21.53 -1.71 15.58
CA GLY A 234 22.81 -1.03 15.65
C GLY A 234 23.04 -0.45 17.03
N VAL A 235 24.32 -0.39 17.37
CA VAL A 235 24.83 0.27 18.57
C VAL A 235 25.50 1.56 18.14
N PHE A 236 25.05 2.65 18.75
CA PHE A 236 25.56 3.97 18.49
C PHE A 236 26.17 4.55 19.77
N SER A 237 27.16 5.42 19.60
CA SER A 237 27.62 6.28 20.67
C SER A 237 26.55 7.32 21.02
N ILE A 238 26.71 8.00 22.16
CA ILE A 238 25.75 9.01 22.63
C ILE A 238 25.68 10.23 21.70
N ASP A 239 26.75 10.50 20.95
CA ASP A 239 26.85 11.52 19.89
C ASP A 239 26.34 11.00 18.53
N GLY A 240 25.73 9.81 18.48
CA GLY A 240 25.02 9.30 17.30
C GLY A 240 25.89 8.61 16.25
N ARG A 241 27.17 8.35 16.51
CA ARG A 241 28.04 7.61 15.57
C ARG A 241 27.74 6.12 15.66
N ARG A 242 27.61 5.46 14.51
CA ARG A 242 27.45 3.99 14.45
C ARG A 242 28.75 3.32 14.89
N LEU A 243 28.67 2.39 15.84
CA LEU A 243 29.82 1.69 16.41
C LEU A 243 29.88 0.22 15.97
N SER A 244 28.76 -0.50 16.07
CA SER A 244 28.73 -1.96 15.90
C SER A 244 27.30 -2.45 15.70
N ASN A 245 27.13 -3.70 15.28
CA ASN A 245 25.86 -4.43 15.34
C ASN A 245 25.77 -5.33 16.60
N ASP A 246 26.88 -5.53 17.30
CA ASP A 246 26.98 -6.33 18.52
C ASP A 246 27.54 -5.48 19.67
N TRP A 247 26.69 -5.20 20.64
CA TRP A 247 26.99 -4.44 21.85
C TRP A 247 27.96 -5.19 22.79
N ASN A 248 27.99 -6.53 22.73
CA ASN A 248 28.80 -7.34 23.64
C ASN A 248 30.30 -7.16 23.39
N ARG A 249 30.68 -6.62 22.21
CA ARG A 249 32.08 -6.36 21.82
C ARG A 249 32.59 -4.97 22.21
N LEU A 250 31.72 -4.10 22.72
CA LEU A 250 32.10 -2.74 23.11
C LEU A 250 32.64 -2.70 24.54
N PRO A 251 33.55 -1.76 24.87
CA PRO A 251 34.02 -1.55 26.24
C PRO A 251 32.89 -1.06 27.17
N LYS A 252 33.21 -0.88 28.46
CA LYS A 252 32.28 -0.25 29.42
C LYS A 252 31.93 1.17 28.97
N GLY A 253 30.66 1.54 29.05
CA GLY A 253 30.21 2.84 28.55
C GLY A 253 28.70 2.96 28.39
N ILE A 254 28.24 4.13 27.93
CA ILE A 254 26.84 4.41 27.64
C ILE A 254 26.65 4.44 26.13
N TYR A 255 25.65 3.71 25.64
CA TYR A 255 25.37 3.54 24.22
C TYR A 255 23.88 3.64 23.93
N ILE A 256 23.54 3.93 22.67
CA ILE A 256 22.18 3.76 22.14
C ILE A 256 22.15 2.41 21.43
N VAL A 257 21.45 1.43 21.97
CA VAL A 257 21.30 0.08 21.40
C VAL A 257 19.87 -0.06 20.90
N ASN A 258 19.67 -0.19 19.59
CA ASN A 258 18.35 -0.31 18.97
C ASN A 258 17.36 0.78 19.47
N GLY A 259 17.84 2.02 19.57
CA GLY A 259 17.06 3.17 20.02
C GLY A 259 16.91 3.32 21.54
N LYS A 260 17.49 2.44 22.36
CA LYS A 260 17.45 2.54 23.84
C LYS A 260 18.81 2.90 24.41
N LYS A 261 18.85 3.86 25.34
CA LYS A 261 20.05 4.17 26.12
C LYS A 261 20.36 3.00 27.06
N MET A 262 21.55 2.43 26.96
CA MET A 262 22.03 1.29 27.76
C MET A 262 23.41 1.60 28.34
N ALA A 263 23.67 1.12 29.56
CA ALA A 263 24.96 1.28 30.24
C ALA A 263 25.62 -0.09 30.41
N LYS A 264 26.86 -0.23 29.94
CA LYS A 264 27.66 -1.45 30.04
C LYS A 264 28.58 -1.33 31.24
N GLN A 265 28.36 -2.22 32.21
CA GLN A 265 29.14 -2.28 33.45
C GLN A 265 30.38 -3.14 33.30
#